data_AF-A0A1H9TAT1-F1
#
_entry.id   AF-A0A1H9TAT1-F1
#
_cell.length_a   1.000
_cell.length_b   1.000
_cell.length_c   1.000
_cell.angle_alpha   90.00
_cell.angle_beta   90.00
_cell.angle_gamma   90.00
#
_symmetry.space_group_name_H-M   'P 1'
#
loop_
_entity.id
_entity.type
_entity.pdbx_description
1 polymer ?
#
loop_
_entity_poly.entity_id
_entity_poly.type
_entity_poly.pdbx_seq_one_letter_code
_entity_poly.pdbx_strand_id
1 'polypeptide(L)' 'MADVWDAHWYGSTKTLDVHVAALRRKLAAAGATPEITTLRGYAYRLESPADA' A
#
# COMPACT_ATOMS: atom_id res chain seq x y z
N MET A 1 6.88 6.96 7.24
CA MET A 1 7.59 5.84 6.57
C MET A 1 8.24 4.95 7.61
N ALA A 2 9.07 5.50 8.52
CA ALA A 2 9.70 4.77 9.64
C ALA A 2 8.74 3.96 10.56
N ASP A 3 7.50 4.41 10.73
CA ASP A 3 6.50 3.75 11.59
C ASP A 3 5.91 2.46 10.98
N VAL A 4 5.89 2.39 9.65
CA VAL A 4 5.27 1.29 8.89
C VAL A 4 6.34 0.37 8.32
N TRP A 5 7.49 0.96 7.96
CA TRP A 5 8.65 0.33 7.35
C TRP A 5 9.85 0.82 8.12
N ASP A 6 10.70 -0.07 8.63
CA ASP A 6 11.91 0.31 9.35
C ASP A 6 12.66 1.43 8.58
N ALA A 7 13.18 2.43 9.30
CA ALA A 7 13.95 3.52 8.69
C ALA A 7 15.13 2.99 7.86
N HIS A 8 15.56 1.76 8.14
CA HIS A 8 16.60 1.02 7.44
C HIS A 8 16.07 0.01 6.40
N TRP A 9 14.91 0.24 5.77
CA TRP A 9 14.50 -0.61 4.66
C TRP A 9 15.54 -0.56 3.51
N TYR A 10 16.32 -1.64 3.37
CA TYR A 10 17.38 -1.79 2.35
C TYR A 10 16.89 -2.45 1.04
N GLY A 11 15.59 -2.69 0.88
CA GLY A 11 15.03 -3.37 -0.29
C GLY A 11 14.70 -2.41 -1.45
N SER A 12 14.74 -2.90 -2.69
CA SER A 12 14.30 -2.11 -3.85
C SER A 12 12.82 -1.73 -3.72
N THR A 13 12.50 -0.46 -3.93
CA THR A 13 11.12 0.04 -4.01
C THR A 13 10.29 -0.71 -5.08
N LYS A 14 10.95 -1.28 -6.09
CA LYS A 14 10.32 -2.13 -7.11
C LYS A 14 9.67 -3.39 -6.53
N THR A 15 10.29 -4.01 -5.52
CA THR A 15 9.72 -5.21 -4.86
C THR A 15 8.50 -4.83 -4.04
N LEU A 16 8.55 -3.68 -3.37
CA LEU A 16 7.42 -3.10 -2.65
C LEU A 16 6.23 -2.84 -3.59
N ASP A 17 6.45 -2.25 -4.77
CA ASP A 17 5.40 -2.02 -5.77
C ASP A 17 4.70 -3.33 -6.20
N VAL A 18 5.47 -4.40 -6.41
CA VAL A 18 4.92 -5.73 -6.79
C VAL A 18 4.05 -6.29 -5.67
N HIS A 19 4.48 -6.19 -4.42
CA HIS A 19 3.70 -6.65 -3.28
C HIS A 19 2.42 -5.83 -3.09
N VAL A 20 2.48 -4.51 -3.25
CA VAL A 20 1.30 -3.64 -3.17
C VAL A 20 0.31 -3.94 -4.30
N ALA A 21 0.80 -4.17 -5.53
CA ALA A 21 -0.05 -4.58 -6.64
C ALA A 21 -0.73 -5.95 -6.37
N ALA A 22 0.00 -6.91 -5.81
CA ALA A 22 -0.57 -8.19 -5.42
C ALA A 22 -1.60 -8.07 -4.29
N LEU A 23 -1.34 -7.22 -3.30
CA LEU A 23 -2.23 -6.95 -2.18
C LEU A 23 -3.54 -6.30 -2.66
N ARG A 24 -3.48 -5.28 -3.52
CA ARG A 24 -4.66 -4.65 -4.13
C ARG A 24 -5.59 -5.66 -4.79
N ARG A 25 -5.02 -6.58 -5.59
CA ARG A 25 -5.80 -7.64 -6.25
C ARG A 25 -6.50 -8.56 -5.24
N LYS A 26 -5.82 -8.93 -4.16
CA LYS A 26 -6.39 -9.79 -3.11
C LYS A 26 -7.52 -9.09 -2.35
N LEU A 27 -7.34 -7.82 -2.00
CA LEU A 27 -8.35 -7.01 -1.33
C LEU A 27 -9.60 -6.84 -2.20
N ALA A 28 -9.41 -6.52 -3.49
CA ALA A 28 -10.50 -6.44 -4.45
C ALA A 28 -11.25 -7.78 -4.60
N ALA A 29 -10.53 -8.89 -4.70
CA ALA A 29 -11.13 -10.23 -4.76
C ALA A 29 -11.88 -10.63 -3.48
N ALA A 30 -11.45 -10.14 -2.32
CA ALA A 30 -12.10 -10.38 -1.03
C ALA A 30 -13.31 -9.45 -0.78
N GLY A 31 -13.61 -8.51 -1.68
CA GLY A 31 -14.63 -7.48 -1.44
C GLY A 31 -14.29 -6.58 -0.26
N ALA A 32 -12.99 -6.46 0.07
CA ALA A 32 -12.54 -5.63 1.17
C ALA A 32 -12.77 -4.16 0.80
N THR A 33 -13.41 -3.42 1.71
CA THR A 33 -13.70 -2.00 1.55
C THR A 33 -12.52 -1.05 1.63
N PRO A 34 -11.36 -1.37 2.24
CA PRO A 34 -10.26 -0.43 2.23
C PRO A 34 -9.53 -0.43 0.88
N GLU A 35 -9.40 0.75 0.28
CA GLU A 35 -8.67 0.94 -0.97
C GLU A 35 -7.23 1.38 -0.69
N ILE A 36 -6.28 0.84 -1.47
CA ILE A 36 -4.88 1.30 -1.38
C ILE A 36 -4.63 2.29 -2.51
N THR A 37 -4.44 3.57 -2.20
CA THR A 37 -4.07 4.61 -3.17
C THR A 37 -2.57 4.88 -3.21
N THR A 38 -2.06 5.27 -4.38
CA THR A 38 -0.66 5.69 -4.54
C THR A 38 -0.57 7.21 -4.46
N LEU A 39 0.17 7.70 -3.48
CA LEU A 39 0.52 9.12 -3.36
C LEU A 39 1.83 9.35 -4.11
N ARG A 40 1.74 9.91 -5.33
CA ARG A 40 2.89 10.14 -6.20
C ARG A 40 3.97 10.96 -5.49
N GLY A 41 5.19 10.43 -5.42
CA GLY A 41 6.32 11.08 -4.75
C GLY A 41 6.41 10.86 -3.23
N TYR A 42 5.45 10.13 -2.63
CA TYR A 42 5.41 9.89 -1.18
C TYR A 42 5.39 8.40 -0.85
N ALA A 43 4.23 7.74 -0.99
CA ALA A 43 4.02 6.39 -0.47
C ALA A 43 2.69 5.82 -0.98
N TYR A 44 2.20 4.78 -0.31
CA TYR A 44 0.81 4.31 -0.42
C TYR A 44 0.02 4.74 0.81
N ARG A 45 -1.28 4.93 0.63
CA ARG A 45 -2.24 5.17 1.70
C ARG A 45 -3.30 4.07 1.66
N LEU A 46 -3.76 3.65 2.84
CA LEU A 46 -4.96 2.83 2.98
C LEU A 46 -6.12 3.78 3.29
N GLU A 47 -7.12 3.81 2.43
CA GLU A 47 -8.34 4.60 2.60
C GLU A 47 -9.41 3.70 3.20
N SER A 48 -10.03 4.15 4.29
CA SER A 48 -11.18 3.47 4.86
C SER A 48 -12.45 3.90 4.12
N PRO A 49 -13.51 3.09 4.04
CA PRO A 49 -14.81 3.55 3.53
C PRO A 49 -15.40 4.76 4.28
N ALA A 50 -14.85 5.13 5.44
CA ALA A 50 -15.20 6.34 6.18
C ALA A 50 -14.39 7.60 5.77
N ASP A 51 -13.35 7.45 4.96
CA ASP A 51 -12.52 8.55 4.42
C ASP A 51 -13.04 9.08 3.06
N ALA A 52 -14.14 8.52 2.54
CA ALA A 52 -14.78 8.90 1.28
C ALA A 52 -15.92 9.93 1.45
#